data_AF-A0A816WHL2-F1
#
_entry.id   AF-A0A816WHL2-F1
#
_cell.length_a   1.000
_cell.length_b   1.000
_cell.length_c   1.000
_cell.angle_alpha   90.00
_cell.angle_beta   90.00
_cell.angle_gamma   90.00
#
_symmetry.space_group_name_H-M   'P 1'
#
loop_
_entity.id
_entity.type
_entity.pdbx_description
1 polymer ?
#
loop_
_entity_poly.entity_id
_entity_poly.type
_entity_poly.pdbx_seq_one_letter_code
_entity_poly.pdbx_strand_id
1 'polypeptide(L)'
;ATSDLDVRLQNGASSSDCPFIRMAIINSVFYHAEVWYSYMYAATKCQWHVSLFTRVLPFNKNRDSSFANITSSWSRVLLSVAERHVGELLTSTTEICSHEIIFIGTLNISYLKRLLHVLSQECDRLKTYLVLIQLHEANRDLQQLNNTFKNLRFALNSTRIEIRLLALGLHVKKYAEIHIKERLQVDLWIPVFPLDLPVSDNTHDARGDLEFTVQGSLDPTRRDYKTFVNDIKRRADVLRQHRVIFNVIGQARILSVYKYLHSPHIRLLSKTHYIPASDYYGLIHKSVGMIPIFVNEHYYENTQSSTIGCSILTRTPMFASRRLLDTNGYLTEEAVWLKEENESDVEAVIQILSKYPSHDEFQEALYDKRKQLALLAESSYEKNRQTLFDYANELNIRKNRLMS
;
A
#
# COMPACT_ATOMS: atom_id res chain seq x y z
N ALA A 1 -0.89 -7.93 26.73
CA ALA A 1 -2.14 -8.19 25.97
C ALA A 1 -1.91 -8.99 24.68
N THR A 2 -0.67 -9.28 24.29
CA THR A 2 -0.30 -10.04 23.09
C THR A 2 -0.14 -11.56 23.30
N SER A 3 -0.33 -12.07 24.51
CA SER A 3 -0.10 -13.50 24.83
C SER A 3 -1.34 -14.40 24.68
N ASP A 4 -2.55 -13.85 24.69
CA ASP A 4 -3.79 -14.67 24.72
C ASP A 4 -4.35 -15.01 23.32
N LEU A 5 -3.90 -14.31 22.27
CA LEU A 5 -4.32 -14.55 20.89
C LEU A 5 -3.50 -15.67 20.22
N ASP A 6 -2.20 -15.79 20.54
CA ASP A 6 -1.37 -16.89 20.05
C ASP A 6 -1.80 -18.25 20.63
N VAL A 7 -2.32 -18.28 21.85
CA VAL A 7 -2.82 -19.50 22.50
C VAL A 7 -4.14 -19.99 21.89
N ARG A 8 -4.97 -19.10 21.33
CA ARG A 8 -6.21 -19.49 20.64
C ARG A 8 -5.98 -20.03 19.23
N LEU A 9 -4.85 -19.71 18.60
CA LEU A 9 -4.50 -20.24 17.27
C LEU A 9 -3.67 -21.53 17.33
N GLN A 10 -3.04 -21.84 18.46
CA GLN A 10 -2.29 -23.09 18.64
C GLN A 10 -3.15 -24.29 19.08
N ASN A 11 -4.37 -24.05 19.57
CA ASN A 11 -5.26 -25.11 20.02
C ASN A 11 -6.37 -25.39 19.00
N GLY A 12 -6.13 -26.30 18.05
CA GLY A 12 -7.20 -27.16 17.52
C GLY A 12 -7.38 -27.29 16.01
N ALA A 13 -6.72 -26.49 15.16
CA ALA A 13 -6.78 -26.73 13.72
C ALA A 13 -5.60 -27.61 13.29
N SER A 14 -5.86 -28.88 12.98
CA SER A 14 -4.87 -29.73 12.33
C SER A 14 -4.43 -29.06 11.02
N SER A 15 -3.16 -29.13 10.64
CA SER A 15 -2.68 -28.55 9.38
C SER A 15 -3.36 -29.15 8.13
N SER A 16 -4.11 -30.24 8.29
CA SER A 16 -4.96 -30.86 7.27
C SER A 16 -6.32 -30.18 7.06
N ASP A 17 -6.76 -29.29 7.96
CA ASP A 17 -8.06 -28.61 7.87
C ASP A 17 -7.98 -27.21 7.22
N CYS A 18 -6.77 -26.72 6.93
CA CYS A 18 -6.63 -25.44 6.24
C CYS A 18 -7.03 -25.62 4.77
N PRO A 19 -8.08 -24.93 4.28
CA PRO A 19 -8.51 -25.08 2.90
C PRO A 19 -7.36 -24.77 1.97
N PHE A 20 -7.11 -25.66 1.01
CA PHE A 20 -6.13 -25.41 -0.04
C PHE A 20 -6.64 -24.27 -0.94
N ILE A 21 -6.31 -23.05 -0.55
CA ILE A 21 -6.66 -21.83 -1.26
C ILE A 21 -5.50 -21.47 -2.17
N ARG A 22 -5.80 -21.41 -3.46
CA ARG A 22 -4.87 -20.80 -4.42
C ARG A 22 -5.13 -19.30 -4.47
N MET A 23 -4.13 -18.51 -4.11
CA MET A 23 -4.17 -17.06 -4.29
C MET A 23 -3.51 -16.69 -5.62
N ALA A 24 -4.25 -16.12 -6.56
CA ALA A 24 -3.74 -15.62 -7.85
C ALA A 24 -3.72 -14.10 -7.82
N ILE A 25 -2.56 -13.47 -7.83
CA ILE A 25 -2.48 -12.00 -7.82
C ILE A 25 -2.05 -11.52 -9.21
N ILE A 26 -2.86 -10.66 -9.85
CA ILE A 26 -2.65 -10.15 -11.22
C ILE A 26 -2.32 -8.66 -11.14
N ASN A 27 -1.10 -8.28 -11.52
CA ASN A 27 -0.68 -6.87 -11.58
C ASN A 27 -0.53 -6.36 -13.01
N SER A 28 -1.02 -5.15 -13.26
CA SER A 28 -0.81 -4.42 -14.51
C SER A 28 0.01 -3.14 -14.33
N VAL A 29 0.36 -2.71 -13.10
CA VAL A 29 1.08 -1.44 -12.86
C VAL A 29 2.22 -1.61 -11.85
N PHE A 30 3.41 -1.13 -12.24
CA PHE A 30 4.65 -1.22 -11.45
C PHE A 30 4.69 -0.39 -10.15
N TYR A 31 3.85 0.63 -10.01
CA TYR A 31 4.06 1.71 -9.04
C TYR A 31 3.50 1.47 -7.63
N HIS A 32 3.06 0.24 -7.32
CA HIS A 32 2.43 -0.10 -6.03
C HIS A 32 2.88 -1.46 -5.49
N ALA A 33 4.20 -1.65 -5.39
CA ALA A 33 4.78 -2.88 -4.85
C ALA A 33 4.35 -3.14 -3.41
N GLU A 34 4.14 -2.08 -2.62
CA GLU A 34 3.69 -2.14 -1.23
C GLU A 34 2.36 -2.86 -1.05
N VAL A 35 1.41 -2.62 -1.96
CA VAL A 35 0.10 -3.25 -1.90
C VAL A 35 0.23 -4.75 -2.15
N TRP A 36 1.07 -5.10 -3.11
CA TRP A 36 1.40 -6.47 -3.42
C TRP A 36 2.03 -7.23 -2.27
N TYR A 37 3.03 -6.64 -1.64
CA TYR A 37 3.69 -7.22 -0.49
C TYR A 37 2.74 -7.41 0.68
N SER A 38 1.80 -6.49 0.89
CA SER A 38 0.77 -6.66 1.92
C SER A 38 -0.13 -7.88 1.67
N TYR A 39 -0.57 -8.13 0.43
CA TYR A 39 -1.37 -9.33 0.09
C TYR A 39 -0.57 -10.62 0.32
N MET A 40 0.65 -10.67 -0.21
CA MET A 40 1.50 -11.86 -0.11
C MET A 40 1.84 -12.15 1.35
N TYR A 41 2.22 -11.13 2.11
CA TYR A 41 2.55 -11.28 3.51
C TYR A 41 1.34 -11.79 4.33
N ALA A 42 0.17 -11.20 4.15
CA ALA A 42 -1.06 -11.67 4.81
C ALA A 42 -1.38 -13.13 4.45
N ALA A 43 -1.26 -13.52 3.18
CA ALA A 43 -1.56 -14.88 2.73
C ALA A 43 -0.57 -15.93 3.25
N THR A 44 0.73 -15.63 3.29
CA THR A 44 1.75 -16.57 3.81
C THR A 44 1.51 -16.95 5.27
N LYS A 45 0.89 -16.05 6.04
CA LYS A 45 0.56 -16.25 7.45
C LYS A 45 -0.71 -17.06 7.65
N CYS A 46 -1.54 -17.16 6.62
CA CYS A 46 -2.68 -18.07 6.59
C CYS A 46 -2.30 -19.50 6.17
N GLN A 47 -1.01 -19.78 5.95
CA GLN A 47 -0.48 -21.06 5.46
C GLN A 47 -1.02 -21.51 4.09
N TRP A 48 -1.54 -20.57 3.29
CA TRP A 48 -2.11 -20.86 1.98
C TRP A 48 -1.07 -21.10 0.90
N HIS A 49 -1.49 -21.80 -0.15
CA HIS A 49 -0.69 -21.96 -1.34
C HIS A 49 -0.88 -20.76 -2.28
N VAL A 50 0.11 -19.86 -2.32
CA VAL A 50 0.03 -18.67 -3.18
C VAL A 50 0.66 -18.95 -4.53
N SER A 51 -0.10 -18.73 -5.60
CA SER A 51 0.38 -18.79 -6.99
C SER A 51 0.48 -17.39 -7.56
N LEU A 52 1.71 -16.94 -7.79
CA LEU A 52 1.96 -15.59 -8.26
C LEU A 52 1.79 -15.46 -9.78
N PHE A 53 0.89 -14.60 -10.28
CA PHE A 53 0.75 -14.30 -11.71
C PHE A 53 0.99 -12.82 -12.02
N THR A 54 2.25 -12.42 -12.09
CA THR A 54 2.60 -11.05 -12.47
C THR A 54 3.10 -10.97 -13.90
N ARG A 55 2.63 -9.97 -14.66
CA ARG A 55 3.13 -9.68 -16.02
C ARG A 55 4.59 -9.24 -15.98
N VAL A 56 4.98 -8.55 -14.92
CA VAL A 56 6.37 -8.18 -14.69
C VAL A 56 6.70 -8.41 -13.23
N LEU A 57 7.77 -9.15 -12.95
CA LEU A 57 8.34 -9.12 -11.61
C LEU A 57 8.77 -7.66 -11.35
N PRO A 58 8.23 -7.01 -10.31
CA PRO A 58 8.52 -5.60 -10.08
C PRO A 58 10.01 -5.35 -9.81
N PHE A 59 10.79 -6.41 -9.52
CA PHE A 59 12.17 -6.32 -9.10
C PHE A 59 13.04 -7.43 -9.70
N ASN A 60 14.29 -7.06 -9.98
CA ASN A 60 15.34 -8.02 -10.31
C ASN A 60 15.73 -8.76 -9.02
N LYS A 61 15.46 -10.07 -8.93
CA LYS A 61 15.80 -10.93 -7.77
C LYS A 61 17.25 -10.76 -7.30
N ASN A 62 18.17 -10.39 -8.19
CA ASN A 62 19.59 -10.21 -7.88
C ASN A 62 19.95 -8.82 -7.34
N ARG A 63 19.02 -7.85 -7.33
CA ARG A 63 19.29 -6.45 -6.95
C ARG A 63 18.50 -5.96 -5.74
N ASP A 64 17.52 -6.73 -5.24
CA ASP A 64 16.65 -6.29 -4.16
C ASP A 64 16.67 -7.33 -3.02
N SER A 65 17.59 -7.14 -2.07
CA SER A 65 17.79 -8.04 -0.92
C SER A 65 16.57 -8.10 -0.01
N SER A 66 15.78 -7.01 0.09
CA SER A 66 14.50 -7.02 0.80
C SER A 66 13.51 -7.99 0.15
N PHE A 67 13.46 -8.05 -1.18
CA PHE A 67 12.65 -9.05 -1.88
C PHE A 67 13.17 -10.48 -1.64
N ALA A 68 14.49 -10.68 -1.64
CA ALA A 68 15.08 -11.99 -1.37
C ALA A 68 14.82 -12.47 0.07
N ASN A 69 14.87 -11.59 1.07
CA ASN A 69 14.57 -11.90 2.47
C ASN A 69 13.08 -12.19 2.68
N ILE A 70 12.22 -11.36 2.08
CA ILE A 70 10.78 -11.57 2.09
C ILE A 70 10.45 -12.92 1.43
N THR A 71 10.98 -13.21 0.23
CA THR A 71 10.68 -14.45 -0.51
C THR A 71 11.38 -15.71 -0.01
N SER A 72 12.51 -15.60 0.68
CA SER A 72 13.19 -16.77 1.27
C SER A 72 12.44 -17.35 2.47
N SER A 73 11.71 -16.50 3.21
CA SER A 73 10.75 -16.96 4.23
C SER A 73 9.50 -17.63 3.64
N TRP A 74 9.33 -17.59 2.31
CA TRP A 74 8.13 -18.00 1.59
C TRP A 74 8.30 -19.32 0.83
N SER A 75 8.84 -20.34 1.50
CA SER A 75 9.05 -21.69 0.94
C SER A 75 7.78 -22.38 0.38
N ARG A 76 6.59 -21.83 0.66
CA ARG A 76 5.28 -22.32 0.18
C ARG A 76 4.64 -21.49 -0.94
N VAL A 77 5.32 -20.45 -1.43
CA VAL A 77 4.83 -19.65 -2.57
C VAL A 77 5.42 -20.22 -3.85
N LEU A 78 4.59 -20.92 -4.63
CA LEU A 78 4.95 -21.31 -5.99
C LEU A 78 4.94 -20.06 -6.88
N LEU A 79 6.15 -19.51 -7.08
CA LEU A 79 6.38 -18.38 -7.98
C LEU A 79 6.38 -18.85 -9.43
N SER A 80 5.20 -18.99 -10.04
CA SER A 80 5.07 -19.21 -11.49
C SER A 80 5.08 -17.87 -12.23
N VAL A 81 6.27 -17.35 -12.56
CA VAL A 81 6.36 -16.17 -13.45
C VAL A 81 5.98 -16.64 -14.86
N ALA A 82 4.73 -16.42 -15.22
CA ALA A 82 4.24 -16.78 -16.52
C ALA A 82 3.93 -15.51 -17.32
N GLU A 83 4.73 -15.27 -18.37
CA GLU A 83 4.37 -14.32 -19.44
C GLU A 83 3.16 -14.80 -20.26
N ARG A 84 2.69 -16.04 -20.01
CA ARG A 84 1.55 -16.66 -20.69
C ARG A 84 0.23 -15.96 -20.37
N HIS A 85 -0.73 -16.11 -21.27
CA HIS A 85 -2.07 -15.57 -21.07
C HIS A 85 -2.75 -16.20 -19.84
N VAL A 86 -3.42 -15.36 -19.02
CA VAL A 86 -4.12 -15.78 -17.78
C VAL A 86 -5.03 -16.99 -18.00
N GLY A 87 -5.66 -17.11 -19.17
CA GLY A 87 -6.52 -18.25 -19.52
C GLY A 87 -5.75 -19.58 -19.63
N GLU A 88 -4.53 -19.58 -20.14
CA GLU A 88 -3.69 -20.78 -20.22
C GLU A 88 -3.20 -21.22 -18.84
N LEU A 89 -2.98 -20.28 -17.91
CA LEU A 89 -2.55 -20.60 -16.54
C LEU A 89 -3.68 -21.22 -15.71
N LEU A 90 -4.89 -20.67 -15.81
CA LEU A 90 -6.05 -21.22 -15.11
C LEU A 90 -6.44 -22.62 -15.62
N THR A 91 -6.12 -22.92 -16.89
CA THR A 91 -6.44 -24.21 -17.53
C THR A 91 -5.31 -25.24 -17.47
N SER A 92 -4.04 -24.83 -17.35
CA SER A 92 -2.87 -25.73 -17.39
C SER A 92 -2.47 -26.37 -16.06
N THR A 93 -2.96 -25.88 -14.93
CA THR A 93 -2.66 -26.51 -13.63
C THR A 93 -3.56 -27.72 -13.42
N THR A 94 -2.99 -28.92 -13.50
CA THR A 94 -3.66 -30.20 -13.23
C THR A 94 -3.94 -30.46 -11.74
N GLU A 95 -3.32 -29.69 -10.84
CA GLU A 95 -3.64 -29.73 -9.41
C GLU A 95 -4.94 -28.97 -9.12
N ILE A 96 -5.99 -29.75 -8.87
CA ILE A 96 -7.36 -29.29 -8.60
C ILE A 96 -7.43 -28.78 -7.17
N CYS A 97 -7.18 -27.49 -6.96
CA CYS A 97 -7.62 -26.80 -5.75
C CYS A 97 -9.14 -26.56 -5.86
N SER A 98 -9.89 -26.83 -4.80
CA SER A 98 -11.35 -26.65 -4.79
C SER A 98 -11.80 -25.19 -4.58
N HIS A 99 -10.88 -24.30 -4.18
CA HIS A 99 -11.13 -22.87 -3.98
C HIS A 99 -9.98 -22.03 -4.55
N GLU A 100 -10.33 -20.95 -5.24
CA GLU A 100 -9.36 -20.00 -5.76
C GLU A 100 -9.76 -18.57 -5.36
N ILE A 101 -8.90 -17.89 -4.62
CA ILE A 101 -9.01 -16.44 -4.39
C ILE A 101 -8.14 -15.75 -5.45
N ILE A 102 -8.73 -14.85 -6.22
CA ILE A 102 -8.07 -14.15 -7.30
C ILE A 102 -8.02 -12.66 -6.96
N PHE A 103 -6.84 -12.16 -6.65
CA PHE A 103 -6.56 -10.75 -6.47
C PHE A 103 -6.21 -10.09 -7.80
N ILE A 104 -6.77 -8.91 -8.02
CA ILE A 104 -6.46 -8.07 -9.18
C ILE A 104 -5.93 -6.76 -8.63
N GLY A 105 -4.60 -6.66 -8.58
CA GLY A 105 -3.85 -5.59 -7.94
C GLY A 105 -3.78 -4.29 -8.74
N THR A 106 -4.53 -4.17 -9.84
CA THR A 106 -4.78 -2.92 -10.57
C THR A 106 -5.86 -3.13 -11.61
N LEU A 107 -6.80 -2.21 -11.70
CA LEU A 107 -7.95 -2.30 -12.59
C LEU A 107 -7.55 -2.08 -14.05
N ASN A 108 -7.02 -3.13 -14.70
CA ASN A 108 -6.99 -3.19 -16.16
C ASN A 108 -8.25 -3.93 -16.64
N ILE A 109 -9.22 -3.16 -17.10
CA ILE A 109 -10.53 -3.67 -17.54
C ILE A 109 -10.43 -4.76 -18.59
N SER A 110 -9.48 -4.67 -19.53
CA SER A 110 -9.31 -5.68 -20.56
C SER A 110 -8.84 -7.03 -20.00
N TYR A 111 -8.06 -7.02 -18.91
CA TYR A 111 -7.73 -8.25 -18.18
C TYR A 111 -8.90 -8.74 -17.34
N LEU A 112 -9.58 -7.85 -16.62
CA LEU A 112 -10.75 -8.22 -15.81
C LEU A 112 -11.84 -8.89 -16.66
N LYS A 113 -12.17 -8.31 -17.83
CA LYS A 113 -13.14 -8.88 -18.77
C LYS A 113 -12.74 -10.27 -19.24
N ARG A 114 -11.49 -10.45 -19.66
CA ARG A 114 -10.98 -11.74 -20.12
C ARG A 114 -10.95 -12.78 -19.00
N LEU A 115 -10.51 -12.39 -17.82
CA LEU A 115 -10.52 -13.25 -16.64
C LEU A 115 -11.94 -13.70 -16.31
N LEU A 116 -12.88 -12.78 -16.15
CA LEU A 116 -14.25 -13.12 -15.80
C LEU A 116 -14.93 -13.98 -16.87
N HIS A 117 -14.60 -13.76 -18.15
CA HIS A 117 -15.05 -14.63 -19.23
C HIS A 117 -14.49 -16.06 -19.10
N VAL A 118 -13.18 -16.21 -18.91
CA VAL A 118 -12.55 -17.53 -18.69
C VAL A 118 -13.15 -18.21 -17.46
N LEU A 119 -13.26 -17.50 -16.33
CA LEU A 119 -13.83 -18.04 -15.11
C LEU A 119 -15.27 -18.51 -15.32
N SER A 120 -16.08 -17.79 -16.11
CA SER A 120 -17.45 -18.22 -16.42
C SER A 120 -17.53 -19.46 -17.30
N GLN A 121 -16.55 -19.68 -18.19
CA GLN A 121 -16.48 -20.91 -19.00
C GLN A 121 -15.99 -22.09 -18.15
N GLU A 122 -15.11 -21.84 -17.18
CA GLU A 122 -14.62 -22.86 -16.26
C GLU A 122 -15.58 -23.14 -15.09
N CYS A 123 -16.62 -22.33 -14.90
CA CYS A 123 -17.60 -22.46 -13.81
C CYS A 123 -18.40 -23.77 -13.85
N ASP A 124 -18.39 -24.52 -14.95
CA ASP A 124 -18.98 -25.86 -15.02
C ASP A 124 -18.24 -26.88 -14.11
N ARG A 125 -16.99 -26.58 -13.72
CA ARG A 125 -16.21 -27.36 -12.74
C ARG A 125 -16.53 -26.90 -11.31
N LEU A 126 -16.54 -27.81 -10.31
CA LEU A 126 -16.91 -27.65 -8.88
C LEU A 126 -16.17 -26.56 -8.05
N LYS A 127 -15.62 -25.52 -8.68
CA LYS A 127 -14.83 -24.46 -8.06
C LYS A 127 -15.70 -23.23 -7.74
N THR A 128 -15.36 -22.56 -6.65
CA THR A 128 -15.83 -21.21 -6.32
C THR A 128 -14.66 -20.24 -6.36
N TYR A 129 -14.95 -19.00 -6.80
CA TYR A 129 -13.97 -17.96 -7.03
C TYR A 129 -14.34 -16.71 -6.23
N LEU A 130 -13.38 -16.16 -5.49
CA LEU A 130 -13.48 -14.81 -4.94
C LEU A 130 -12.53 -13.89 -5.70
N VAL A 131 -13.08 -12.90 -6.40
CA VAL A 131 -12.33 -11.91 -7.16
C VAL A 131 -12.26 -10.61 -6.38
N LEU A 132 -11.04 -10.22 -6.01
CA LEU A 132 -10.77 -9.03 -5.20
C LEU A 132 -10.17 -7.95 -6.09
N ILE A 133 -10.87 -6.82 -6.20
CA ILE A 133 -10.49 -5.72 -7.08
C ILE A 133 -10.02 -4.53 -6.24
N GLN A 134 -8.75 -4.18 -6.37
CA GLN A 134 -8.19 -3.03 -5.68
C GLN A 134 -8.73 -1.69 -6.21
N LEU A 135 -9.08 -0.79 -5.30
CA LEU A 135 -9.44 0.60 -5.58
C LEU A 135 -8.36 1.53 -5.01
N HIS A 136 -7.74 2.31 -5.90
CA HIS A 136 -6.74 3.33 -5.54
C HIS A 136 -7.26 4.74 -5.84
N GLU A 137 -7.91 4.92 -6.99
CA GLU A 137 -8.56 6.17 -7.42
C GLU A 137 -10.04 5.86 -7.66
N ALA A 138 -10.85 5.85 -6.60
CA ALA A 138 -12.21 5.33 -6.63
C ALA A 138 -13.06 5.93 -7.75
N ASN A 139 -12.97 7.24 -8.02
CA ASN A 139 -13.73 7.84 -9.12
C ASN A 139 -13.38 7.22 -10.47
N ARG A 140 -12.09 7.17 -10.83
CA ARG A 140 -11.62 6.59 -12.10
C ARG A 140 -11.91 5.09 -12.16
N ASP A 141 -11.59 4.38 -11.08
CA ASP A 141 -11.69 2.92 -11.01
C ASP A 141 -13.17 2.48 -11.08
N LEU A 142 -14.09 3.18 -10.40
CA LEU A 142 -15.52 2.87 -10.44
C LEU A 142 -16.17 3.24 -11.78
N GLN A 143 -15.76 4.33 -12.44
CA GLN A 143 -16.25 4.64 -13.79
C GLN A 143 -15.92 3.49 -14.76
N GLN A 144 -14.71 2.97 -14.68
CA GLN A 144 -14.26 1.82 -15.46
C GLN A 144 -15.00 0.53 -15.09
N LEU A 145 -15.20 0.27 -13.80
CA LEU A 145 -15.93 -0.90 -13.30
C LEU A 145 -17.41 -0.87 -13.71
N ASN A 146 -18.11 0.23 -13.48
CA ASN A 146 -19.53 0.39 -13.82
C ASN A 146 -19.77 0.16 -15.33
N ASN A 147 -18.86 0.63 -16.19
CA ASN A 147 -18.94 0.36 -17.63
C ASN A 147 -18.66 -1.11 -17.97
N THR A 148 -17.81 -1.77 -17.19
CA THR A 148 -17.44 -3.17 -17.39
C THR A 148 -18.52 -4.12 -16.92
N PHE A 149 -19.10 -3.87 -15.76
CA PHE A 149 -20.16 -4.70 -15.17
C PHE A 149 -21.46 -4.68 -15.97
N LYS A 150 -21.77 -3.58 -16.67
CA LYS A 150 -22.86 -3.57 -17.67
C LYS A 150 -22.74 -4.72 -18.68
N ASN A 151 -21.51 -5.09 -19.06
CA ASN A 151 -21.25 -6.12 -20.06
C ASN A 151 -20.95 -7.49 -19.45
N LEU A 152 -20.84 -7.59 -18.12
CA LEU A 152 -20.47 -8.81 -17.39
C LEU A 152 -21.52 -9.22 -16.36
N ARG A 153 -22.80 -8.88 -16.58
CA ARG A 153 -23.90 -9.26 -15.68
C ARG A 153 -23.96 -10.77 -15.40
N PHE A 154 -23.55 -11.60 -16.37
CA PHE A 154 -23.46 -13.05 -16.16
C PHE A 154 -22.52 -13.42 -15.01
N ALA A 155 -21.38 -12.73 -14.86
CA ALA A 155 -20.41 -12.99 -13.81
C ALA A 155 -20.92 -12.52 -12.45
N LEU A 156 -21.62 -11.37 -12.42
CA LEU A 156 -22.25 -10.84 -11.20
C LEU A 156 -23.39 -11.71 -10.68
N ASN A 157 -24.13 -12.36 -11.57
CA ASN A 157 -25.23 -13.26 -11.22
C ASN A 157 -24.75 -14.70 -10.93
N SER A 158 -23.46 -14.99 -11.06
CA SER A 158 -22.93 -16.33 -10.84
C SER A 158 -22.97 -16.69 -9.35
N THR A 159 -23.53 -17.84 -9.03
CA THR A 159 -23.44 -18.43 -7.68
C THR A 159 -22.06 -18.98 -7.37
N ARG A 160 -21.12 -18.98 -8.33
CA ARG A 160 -19.75 -19.46 -8.15
C ARG A 160 -18.68 -18.37 -8.16
N ILE A 161 -18.99 -17.18 -8.66
CA ILE A 161 -18.07 -16.03 -8.66
C ILE A 161 -18.58 -15.01 -7.66
N GLU A 162 -17.70 -14.60 -6.76
CA GLU A 162 -17.91 -13.44 -5.90
C GLU A 162 -16.95 -12.35 -6.31
N ILE A 163 -17.43 -11.10 -6.33
CA ILE A 163 -16.58 -9.95 -6.59
C ILE A 163 -16.67 -9.02 -5.38
N ARG A 164 -15.52 -8.65 -4.82
CA ARG A 164 -15.42 -7.62 -3.78
C ARG A 164 -14.40 -6.57 -4.16
N LEU A 165 -14.56 -5.39 -3.60
CA LEU A 165 -13.67 -4.25 -3.81
C LEU A 165 -12.79 -4.06 -2.57
N LEU A 166 -11.48 -3.88 -2.78
CA LEU A 166 -10.50 -3.59 -1.73
C LEU A 166 -10.05 -2.14 -1.85
N ALA A 167 -10.60 -1.27 -1.02
CA ALA A 167 -10.22 0.13 -0.98
C ALA A 167 -8.96 0.33 -0.13
N LEU A 168 -7.99 1.08 -0.66
CA LEU A 168 -6.71 1.32 0.03
C LEU A 168 -6.75 2.43 1.09
N GLY A 169 -7.90 3.06 1.29
CA GLY A 169 -8.12 4.13 2.26
C GLY A 169 -9.60 4.24 2.64
N LEU A 170 -9.89 4.81 3.81
CA LEU A 170 -11.26 4.89 4.31
C LEU A 170 -12.13 5.82 3.46
N HIS A 171 -11.61 6.97 3.02
CA HIS A 171 -12.32 7.87 2.10
C HIS A 171 -12.57 7.22 0.74
N VAL A 172 -11.59 6.46 0.23
CA VAL A 172 -11.76 5.66 -1.00
C VAL A 172 -12.88 4.62 -0.83
N LYS A 173 -12.93 3.96 0.33
CA LYS A 173 -14.00 3.02 0.69
C LYS A 173 -15.37 3.72 0.70
N LYS A 174 -15.50 4.80 1.49
CA LYS A 174 -16.75 5.57 1.61
C LYS A 174 -17.22 6.09 0.25
N TYR A 175 -16.31 6.61 -0.56
CA TYR A 175 -16.62 7.05 -1.92
C TYR A 175 -17.15 5.89 -2.76
N ALA A 176 -16.50 4.72 -2.68
CA ALA A 176 -16.91 3.55 -3.43
C ALA A 176 -18.27 3.01 -3.02
N GLU A 177 -18.57 2.93 -1.73
CA GLU A 177 -19.87 2.50 -1.20
C GLU A 177 -21.03 3.39 -1.69
N ILE A 178 -20.77 4.69 -1.91
CA ILE A 178 -21.77 5.63 -2.44
C ILE A 178 -21.96 5.49 -3.96
N HIS A 179 -20.88 5.25 -4.71
CA HIS A 179 -20.88 5.40 -6.18
C HIS A 179 -20.85 4.09 -6.97
N ILE A 180 -20.60 2.95 -6.32
CA ILE A 180 -20.72 1.65 -6.99
C ILE A 180 -22.20 1.37 -7.28
N LYS A 181 -22.53 1.09 -8.55
CA LYS A 181 -23.93 0.84 -8.95
C LYS A 181 -24.40 -0.56 -8.61
N GLU A 182 -23.46 -1.49 -8.57
CA GLU A 182 -23.68 -2.87 -8.20
C GLU A 182 -23.57 -3.03 -6.69
N ARG A 183 -24.32 -3.96 -6.09
CA ARG A 183 -24.25 -4.25 -4.66
C ARG A 183 -23.03 -5.10 -4.33
N LEU A 184 -21.84 -4.51 -4.48
CA LEU A 184 -20.57 -5.15 -4.13
C LEU A 184 -20.14 -4.77 -2.72
N GLN A 185 -19.58 -5.73 -2.00
CA GLN A 185 -18.92 -5.45 -0.74
C GLN A 185 -17.62 -4.67 -0.99
N VAL A 186 -17.40 -3.63 -0.17
CA VAL A 186 -16.19 -2.82 -0.19
C VAL A 186 -15.48 -2.95 1.15
N ASP A 187 -14.32 -3.58 1.15
CA ASP A 187 -13.50 -3.78 2.32
C ASP A 187 -12.30 -2.83 2.32
N LEU A 188 -11.84 -2.46 3.52
CA LEU A 188 -10.68 -1.60 3.69
C LEU A 188 -9.43 -2.47 3.75
N TRP A 189 -8.41 -2.14 2.96
CA TRP A 189 -7.13 -2.83 2.93
C TRP A 189 -5.98 -1.82 3.01
N ILE A 190 -5.35 -1.68 4.17
CA ILE A 190 -4.23 -0.75 4.34
C ILE A 190 -2.94 -1.46 3.90
N PRO A 191 -2.22 -0.99 2.87
CA PRO A 191 -1.13 -1.76 2.26
C PRO A 191 0.16 -1.71 3.09
N VAL A 192 0.18 -2.44 4.20
CA VAL A 192 1.32 -2.57 5.11
C VAL A 192 1.85 -4.00 5.18
N PHE A 193 3.15 -4.14 5.39
CA PHE A 193 3.88 -5.38 5.55
C PHE A 193 5.15 -5.08 6.37
N PRO A 194 5.74 -6.06 7.06
CA PRO A 194 6.95 -5.81 7.84
C PRO A 194 8.11 -5.48 6.89
N LEU A 195 8.76 -4.37 7.18
CA LEU A 195 10.05 -4.03 6.62
C LEU A 195 11.10 -4.28 7.69
N ASP A 196 12.17 -4.98 7.30
CA ASP A 196 13.37 -5.09 8.12
C ASP A 196 14.17 -3.79 7.97
N LEU A 197 13.81 -2.81 8.78
CA LEU A 197 14.46 -1.50 8.82
C LEU A 197 15.39 -1.48 10.03
N PRO A 198 16.64 -1.00 9.86
CA PRO A 198 17.56 -0.89 10.98
C PRO A 198 16.98 0.04 12.04
N VAL A 199 17.22 -0.24 13.31
CA VAL A 199 16.85 0.68 14.40
C VAL A 199 17.65 1.97 14.18
N SER A 200 16.97 3.04 13.76
CA SER A 200 17.59 4.35 13.56
C SER A 200 17.50 5.16 14.85
N ASP A 201 18.49 4.99 15.73
CA ASP A 201 18.63 5.80 16.96
C ASP A 201 19.11 7.24 16.67
N ASN A 202 19.60 7.51 15.46
CA ASN A 202 20.09 8.83 15.07
C ASN A 202 19.10 9.52 14.13
N THR A 203 18.66 10.74 14.49
CA THR A 203 17.87 11.64 13.63
C THR A 203 18.71 12.53 12.73
N HIS A 204 20.00 12.61 13.05
CA HIS A 204 20.94 13.35 12.26
C HIS A 204 21.68 12.40 11.32
N ASP A 205 21.89 12.86 10.09
CA ASP A 205 22.90 12.23 9.26
C ASP A 205 24.30 12.41 9.87
N ALA A 206 25.32 11.78 9.29
CA ALA A 206 26.69 11.90 9.77
C ALA A 206 27.22 13.36 9.81
N ARG A 207 26.50 14.33 9.20
CA ARG A 207 26.84 15.76 9.21
C ARG A 207 26.07 16.55 10.26
N GLY A 208 25.11 15.96 10.97
CA GLY A 208 24.26 16.71 11.90
C GLY A 208 23.01 17.31 11.25
N ASP A 209 22.62 16.90 10.03
CA ASP A 209 21.47 17.49 9.33
C ASP A 209 20.15 16.82 9.75
N LEU A 210 19.08 17.62 9.90
CA LEU A 210 17.72 17.10 10.09
C LEU A 210 17.08 16.82 8.74
N GLU A 211 16.90 15.53 8.44
CA GLU A 211 16.44 15.08 7.13
C GLU A 211 14.93 14.87 7.08
N PHE A 212 14.26 15.54 6.16
CA PHE A 212 12.85 15.35 5.83
C PHE A 212 12.73 14.76 4.44
N THR A 213 11.72 13.92 4.20
CA THR A 213 11.54 13.29 2.88
C THR A 213 10.26 13.73 2.17
N VAL A 214 10.41 14.15 0.92
CA VAL A 214 9.33 14.23 -0.06
C VAL A 214 9.43 13.01 -0.97
N GLN A 215 8.45 12.10 -0.90
CA GLN A 215 8.48 10.87 -1.70
C GLN A 215 7.45 10.88 -2.84
N GLY A 216 7.85 10.28 -3.97
CA GLY A 216 6.99 9.71 -5.00
C GLY A 216 7.23 10.28 -6.39
N SER A 217 6.33 10.04 -7.34
CA SER A 217 6.51 10.54 -8.72
C SER A 217 6.75 12.06 -8.73
N LEU A 218 7.84 12.50 -9.40
CA LEU A 218 8.13 13.92 -9.60
C LEU A 218 7.23 14.45 -10.72
N ASP A 219 5.96 14.66 -10.35
CA ASP A 219 4.87 15.05 -11.23
C ASP A 219 4.12 16.24 -10.61
N PRO A 220 4.12 17.42 -11.25
CA PRO A 220 3.50 18.62 -10.72
C PRO A 220 1.97 18.55 -10.71
N THR A 221 1.35 17.60 -11.43
CA THR A 221 -0.10 17.35 -11.36
C THR A 221 -0.50 16.59 -10.10
N ARG A 222 0.48 16.04 -9.37
CA ARG A 222 0.28 15.29 -8.13
C ARG A 222 0.85 16.01 -6.91
N ARG A 223 1.87 16.86 -7.10
CA ARG A 223 2.64 17.48 -6.01
C ARG A 223 2.98 18.94 -6.29
N ASP A 224 2.78 19.81 -5.30
CA ASP A 224 3.04 21.24 -5.43
C ASP A 224 4.51 21.61 -5.10
N TYR A 225 5.42 21.18 -5.97
CA TYR A 225 6.84 21.52 -5.84
C TYR A 225 7.11 23.02 -5.93
N LYS A 226 6.26 23.77 -6.64
CA LYS A 226 6.47 25.21 -6.86
C LYS A 226 6.28 25.97 -5.56
N THR A 227 5.15 25.79 -4.89
CA THR A 227 4.88 26.42 -3.60
C THR A 227 5.89 25.95 -2.56
N PHE A 228 6.14 24.64 -2.49
CA PHE A 228 7.12 24.06 -1.56
C PHE A 228 8.53 24.68 -1.67
N VAL A 229 9.08 24.80 -2.88
CA VAL A 229 10.41 25.41 -3.07
C VAL A 229 10.39 26.90 -2.75
N ASN A 230 9.35 27.62 -3.15
CA ASN A 230 9.24 29.05 -2.85
C ASN A 230 9.20 29.28 -1.33
N ASP A 231 8.55 28.39 -0.60
CA ASP A 231 8.47 28.41 0.85
C ASP A 231 9.81 28.14 1.53
N ILE A 232 10.59 27.19 1.00
CA ILE A 232 11.97 26.96 1.43
C ILE A 232 12.82 28.22 1.21
N LYS A 233 12.71 28.86 0.03
CA LYS A 233 13.48 30.07 -0.29
C LYS A 233 13.14 31.23 0.66
N ARG A 234 11.86 31.42 0.98
CA ARG A 234 11.42 32.48 1.91
C ARG A 234 11.93 32.26 3.34
N ARG A 235 12.24 31.03 3.73
CA ARG A 235 12.61 30.66 5.11
C ARG A 235 14.03 30.08 5.23
N ALA A 236 14.87 30.32 4.23
CA ALA A 236 16.19 29.71 4.11
C ALA A 236 17.08 29.95 5.33
N ASP A 237 17.03 31.14 5.94
CA ASP A 237 17.87 31.46 7.09
C ASP A 237 17.50 30.65 8.33
N VAL A 238 16.20 30.49 8.60
CA VAL A 238 15.70 29.67 9.72
C VAL A 238 16.00 28.18 9.48
N LEU A 239 15.81 27.70 8.25
CA LEU A 239 16.14 26.32 7.86
C LEU A 239 17.65 26.05 7.99
N ARG A 240 18.50 27.04 7.71
CA ARG A 240 19.96 26.93 7.86
C ARG A 240 20.36 26.85 9.33
N GLN A 241 19.74 27.63 10.21
CA GLN A 241 19.99 27.58 11.66
C GLN A 241 19.71 26.18 12.23
N HIS A 242 18.65 25.53 11.77
CA HIS A 242 18.26 24.18 12.19
C HIS A 242 18.87 23.05 11.35
N ARG A 243 19.75 23.37 10.39
CA ARG A 243 20.39 22.39 9.50
C ARG A 243 19.40 21.45 8.78
N VAL A 244 18.29 22.02 8.29
CA VAL A 244 17.22 21.26 7.65
C VAL A 244 17.55 20.93 6.20
N ILE A 245 17.38 19.65 5.83
CA ILE A 245 17.51 19.14 4.46
C ILE A 245 16.24 18.38 4.07
N PHE A 246 15.71 18.69 2.89
CA PHE A 246 14.61 17.98 2.25
C PHE A 246 15.16 17.03 1.18
N ASN A 247 15.12 15.73 1.45
CA ASN A 247 15.39 14.67 0.50
C ASN A 247 14.17 14.48 -0.41
N VAL A 248 14.33 14.75 -1.70
CA VAL A 248 13.31 14.51 -2.72
C VAL A 248 13.63 13.21 -3.44
N ILE A 249 12.80 12.19 -3.21
CA ILE A 249 13.01 10.81 -3.65
C ILE A 249 11.87 10.39 -4.56
N GLY A 250 12.18 9.86 -5.74
CA GLY A 250 11.16 9.47 -6.70
C GLY A 250 11.72 9.24 -8.09
N GLN A 251 10.82 9.18 -9.07
CA GLN A 251 11.18 9.16 -10.48
C GLN A 251 10.46 10.33 -11.17
N ALA A 252 11.21 11.14 -11.92
CA ALA A 252 10.61 12.15 -12.79
C ALA A 252 10.14 11.53 -14.10
N ARG A 253 8.86 11.74 -14.43
CA ARG A 253 8.37 11.60 -15.80
C ARG A 253 8.58 12.88 -16.60
N ILE A 254 8.64 14.02 -15.90
CA ILE A 254 8.71 15.35 -16.49
C ILE A 254 9.99 16.03 -16.03
N LEU A 255 10.96 16.17 -16.94
CA LEU A 255 12.27 16.77 -16.63
C LEU A 255 12.18 18.24 -16.19
N SER A 256 11.11 18.96 -16.55
CA SER A 256 10.94 20.36 -16.18
C SER A 256 10.80 20.57 -14.67
N VAL A 257 10.40 19.54 -13.90
CA VAL A 257 10.30 19.61 -12.44
C VAL A 257 11.66 19.90 -11.80
N TYR A 258 12.75 19.36 -12.37
CA TYR A 258 14.09 19.57 -11.84
C TYR A 258 14.51 21.05 -11.82
N LYS A 259 13.99 21.86 -12.74
CA LYS A 259 14.26 23.31 -12.81
C LYS A 259 13.76 24.05 -11.56
N TYR A 260 12.77 23.50 -10.86
CA TYR A 260 12.24 24.10 -9.64
C TYR A 260 12.97 23.61 -8.39
N LEU A 261 13.63 22.45 -8.42
CA LEU A 261 14.20 21.80 -7.23
C LEU A 261 15.63 22.25 -6.89
N HIS A 262 16.00 23.47 -7.28
CA HIS A 262 17.30 24.07 -6.98
C HIS A 262 17.23 24.89 -5.68
N SER A 263 17.73 24.31 -4.59
CA SER A 263 17.89 24.96 -3.27
C SER A 263 19.00 24.25 -2.48
N PRO A 264 19.80 24.95 -1.66
CA PRO A 264 20.77 24.31 -0.76
C PRO A 264 20.12 23.40 0.29
N HIS A 265 18.83 23.59 0.56
CA HIS A 265 18.04 22.74 1.47
C HIS A 265 17.37 21.56 0.77
N ILE A 266 17.59 21.34 -0.53
CA ILE A 266 16.97 20.24 -1.27
C ILE A 266 18.06 19.30 -1.77
N ARG A 267 17.94 18.01 -1.42
CA ARG A 267 18.75 16.93 -1.97
C ARG A 267 17.90 16.07 -2.89
N LEU A 268 18.23 16.09 -4.18
CA LEU A 268 17.58 15.22 -5.16
C LEU A 268 18.23 13.84 -5.12
N LEU A 269 17.54 12.87 -4.55
CA LEU A 269 17.95 11.47 -4.53
C LEU A 269 17.34 10.66 -5.70
N SER A 270 16.44 11.30 -6.46
CA SER A 270 15.94 10.84 -7.75
C SER A 270 16.97 11.10 -8.86
N LYS A 271 17.81 10.13 -9.22
CA LYS A 271 18.48 10.12 -10.52
C LYS A 271 17.66 9.30 -11.51
N THR A 272 17.99 9.36 -12.80
CA THR A 272 17.37 8.60 -13.91
C THR A 272 17.39 7.07 -13.74
N HIS A 273 17.87 6.54 -12.62
CA HIS A 273 18.10 5.14 -12.34
C HIS A 273 17.19 4.62 -11.22
N TYR A 274 16.83 3.35 -11.34
CA TYR A 274 16.08 2.58 -10.36
C TYR A 274 16.76 2.58 -8.97
N ILE A 275 16.00 2.87 -7.90
CA ILE A 275 16.44 2.73 -6.50
C ILE A 275 15.84 1.43 -5.96
N PRO A 276 16.66 0.51 -5.39
CA PRO A 276 16.15 -0.69 -4.72
C PRO A 276 15.12 -0.37 -3.64
N ALA A 277 14.14 -1.24 -3.43
CA ALA A 277 13.10 -1.03 -2.44
C ALA A 277 13.68 -0.87 -1.02
N SER A 278 14.70 -1.67 -0.68
CA SER A 278 15.46 -1.56 0.58
C SER A 278 15.98 -0.15 0.83
N ASP A 279 16.64 0.43 -0.19
CA ASP A 279 17.30 1.72 -0.10
C ASP A 279 16.26 2.84 -0.07
N TYR A 280 15.22 2.71 -0.89
CA TYR A 280 14.11 3.64 -0.95
C TYR A 280 13.41 3.77 0.41
N TYR A 281 13.01 2.65 1.03
CA TYR A 281 12.36 2.67 2.34
C TYR A 281 13.35 3.03 3.47
N GLY A 282 14.62 2.62 3.36
CA GLY A 282 15.66 2.98 4.32
C GLY A 282 15.94 4.49 4.37
N LEU A 283 15.91 5.17 3.22
CA LEU A 283 16.04 6.63 3.16
C LEU A 283 14.87 7.35 3.83
N ILE A 284 13.65 6.87 3.61
CA ILE A 284 12.46 7.43 4.27
C ILE A 284 12.52 7.18 5.79
N HIS A 285 12.91 5.96 6.20
CA HIS A 285 13.01 5.58 7.62
C HIS A 285 13.98 6.48 8.41
N LYS A 286 15.10 6.86 7.80
CA LYS A 286 16.09 7.77 8.42
C LYS A 286 15.58 9.20 8.60
N SER A 287 14.55 9.58 7.85
CA SER A 287 14.01 10.94 7.94
C SER A 287 13.26 11.13 9.26
N VAL A 288 13.26 12.38 9.75
CA VAL A 288 12.52 12.79 10.95
C VAL A 288 11.07 13.14 10.62
N GLY A 289 10.78 13.40 9.35
CA GLY A 289 9.41 13.55 8.89
C GLY A 289 9.23 13.43 7.38
N MET A 290 8.02 13.07 6.95
CA MET A 290 7.62 13.04 5.55
C MET A 290 6.75 14.24 5.19
N ILE A 291 7.01 14.83 4.03
CA ILE A 291 6.27 15.98 3.51
C ILE A 291 5.41 15.54 2.31
N PRO A 292 4.07 15.57 2.41
CA PRO A 292 3.20 15.07 1.34
C PRO A 292 3.12 15.97 0.10
N ILE A 293 3.16 17.30 0.27
CA ILE A 293 2.99 18.33 -0.77
C ILE A 293 1.86 18.06 -1.77
N PHE A 294 0.71 17.57 -1.33
CA PHE A 294 -0.42 17.26 -2.22
C PHE A 294 -0.92 18.52 -2.93
N VAL A 295 -1.10 18.44 -4.26
CA VAL A 295 -1.56 19.57 -5.08
C VAL A 295 -3.08 19.61 -5.27
N ASN A 296 -3.77 18.48 -5.10
CA ASN A 296 -5.17 18.35 -5.48
C ASN A 296 -6.05 17.80 -4.37
N GLU A 297 -7.34 18.11 -4.48
CA GLU A 297 -8.37 17.72 -3.52
C GLU A 297 -8.75 16.25 -3.60
N HIS A 298 -8.41 15.58 -4.71
CA HIS A 298 -8.76 14.17 -4.91
C HIS A 298 -8.14 13.25 -3.85
N TYR A 299 -6.99 13.61 -3.26
CA TYR A 299 -6.40 12.86 -2.15
C TYR A 299 -7.25 12.89 -0.86
N TYR A 300 -8.16 13.86 -0.72
CA TYR A 300 -9.09 13.96 0.40
C TYR A 300 -10.46 13.33 0.13
N GLU A 301 -10.75 13.02 -1.13
CA GLU A 301 -12.09 12.60 -1.56
C GLU A 301 -12.13 11.16 -2.04
N ASN A 302 -11.21 10.76 -2.94
CA ASN A 302 -11.36 9.53 -3.70
C ASN A 302 -10.04 8.85 -4.12
N THR A 303 -8.89 9.41 -3.76
CA THR A 303 -7.57 8.87 -4.14
C THR A 303 -6.75 8.54 -2.91
N GLN A 304 -6.28 7.30 -2.81
CA GLN A 304 -5.34 6.92 -1.75
C GLN A 304 -3.94 7.43 -2.10
N SER A 305 -3.25 8.00 -1.11
CA SER A 305 -1.84 8.37 -1.27
C SER A 305 -0.91 7.28 -0.78
N SER A 306 0.03 6.84 -1.63
CA SER A 306 1.10 5.94 -1.20
C SER A 306 2.00 6.58 -0.14
N THR A 307 2.05 7.92 -0.02
CA THR A 307 2.79 8.61 1.05
C THR A 307 2.34 8.19 2.43
N ILE A 308 1.04 7.96 2.60
CA ILE A 308 0.46 7.57 3.88
C ILE A 308 0.87 6.13 4.21
N GLY A 309 0.76 5.21 3.24
CA GLY A 309 1.23 3.83 3.40
C GLY A 309 2.73 3.78 3.69
N CYS A 310 3.54 4.55 2.96
CA CYS A 310 4.99 4.66 3.19
C CYS A 310 5.31 5.18 4.60
N SER A 311 4.58 6.18 5.10
CA SER A 311 4.77 6.72 6.46
C SER A 311 4.60 5.63 7.52
N ILE A 312 3.55 4.81 7.39
CA ILE A 312 3.27 3.70 8.30
C ILE A 312 4.34 2.60 8.16
N LEU A 313 4.64 2.18 6.93
CA LEU A 313 5.63 1.15 6.63
C LEU A 313 7.02 1.47 7.17
N THR A 314 7.44 2.72 6.97
CA THR A 314 8.78 3.19 7.35
C THR A 314 8.84 3.74 8.76
N ARG A 315 7.70 3.78 9.46
CA ARG A 315 7.56 4.38 10.79
C ARG A 315 8.08 5.81 10.81
N THR A 316 7.91 6.55 9.71
CA THR A 316 8.34 7.95 9.61
C THR A 316 7.10 8.84 9.66
N PRO A 317 6.93 9.66 10.71
CA PRO A 317 5.76 10.53 10.81
C PRO A 317 5.68 11.51 9.66
N MET A 318 4.49 11.69 9.12
CA MET A 318 4.26 12.69 8.10
C MET A 318 3.73 13.98 8.71
N PHE A 319 3.94 15.09 8.01
CA PHE A 319 3.24 16.34 8.28
C PHE A 319 1.83 16.23 7.72
N ALA A 320 0.83 16.37 8.60
CA ALA A 320 -0.57 16.11 8.27
C ALA A 320 -1.46 17.20 8.87
N SER A 321 -2.42 17.68 8.08
CA SER A 321 -3.50 18.54 8.58
C SER A 321 -4.58 17.70 9.27
N ARG A 322 -5.41 18.34 10.10
CA ARG A 322 -6.62 17.75 10.68
C ARG A 322 -7.50 17.08 9.61
N ARG A 323 -7.71 17.78 8.49
CA ARG A 323 -8.45 17.27 7.32
C ARG A 323 -7.89 15.94 6.80
N LEU A 324 -6.55 15.79 6.74
CA LEU A 324 -5.95 14.55 6.27
C LEU A 324 -6.24 13.39 7.23
N LEU A 325 -6.21 13.64 8.54
CA LEU A 325 -6.54 12.66 9.56
C LEU A 325 -8.01 12.23 9.46
N ASP A 326 -8.92 13.19 9.37
CA ASP A 326 -10.38 12.94 9.27
C ASP A 326 -10.75 12.15 8.02
N THR A 327 -10.11 12.46 6.88
CA THR A 327 -10.29 11.72 5.62
C THR A 327 -9.83 10.26 5.74
N ASN A 328 -8.62 10.03 6.26
CA ASN A 328 -8.04 8.68 6.27
C ASN A 328 -8.65 7.80 7.36
N GLY A 329 -8.98 8.37 8.52
CA GLY A 329 -9.66 7.70 9.62
C GLY A 329 -8.87 6.59 10.32
N TYR A 330 -7.60 6.36 9.95
CA TYR A 330 -6.71 5.41 10.64
C TYR A 330 -5.38 6.04 11.08
N LEU A 331 -5.05 7.25 10.62
CA LEU A 331 -3.95 8.04 11.19
C LEU A 331 -4.48 8.87 12.36
N THR A 332 -3.69 8.98 13.43
CA THR A 332 -4.02 9.79 14.61
C THR A 332 -3.01 10.91 14.80
N GLU A 333 -3.35 11.92 15.62
CA GLU A 333 -2.45 13.04 15.93
C GLU A 333 -1.14 12.58 16.57
N GLU A 334 -1.20 11.52 17.38
CA GLU A 334 -0.06 10.96 18.08
C GLU A 334 0.95 10.32 17.11
N ALA A 335 0.53 9.94 15.90
CA ALA A 335 1.36 9.29 14.88
C ALA A 335 1.96 10.27 13.84
N VAL A 336 1.58 11.55 13.86
CA VAL A 336 1.94 12.53 12.82
C VAL A 336 2.53 13.81 13.41
N TRP A 337 3.21 14.59 12.58
CA TRP A 337 3.44 16.01 12.89
C TRP A 337 2.19 16.78 12.47
N LEU A 338 1.36 17.16 13.45
CA LEU A 338 0.13 17.90 13.17
C LEU A 338 0.49 19.30 12.65
N LYS A 339 -0.11 19.64 11.52
CA LYS A 339 -0.01 20.92 10.85
C LYS A 339 -1.25 21.75 11.12
N GLU A 340 -1.07 23.02 11.44
CA GLU A 340 -2.16 23.96 11.67
C GLU A 340 -2.93 24.27 10.38
N GLU A 341 -4.14 24.82 10.53
CA GLU A 341 -4.95 25.21 9.38
C GLU A 341 -4.26 26.32 8.58
N ASN A 342 -4.25 26.20 7.25
CA ASN A 342 -3.58 27.12 6.31
C ASN A 342 -2.05 27.19 6.42
N GLU A 343 -1.43 26.42 7.30
CA GLU A 343 0.01 26.35 7.43
C GLU A 343 0.65 25.60 6.24
N SER A 344 1.74 26.14 5.72
CA SER A 344 2.54 25.46 4.69
C SER A 344 3.37 24.34 5.31
N ASP A 345 3.71 23.32 4.52
CA ASP A 345 4.48 22.19 5.06
C ASP A 345 5.86 22.61 5.61
N VAL A 346 6.44 23.70 5.08
CA VAL A 346 7.73 24.24 5.55
C VAL A 346 7.55 25.05 6.84
N GLU A 347 6.42 25.76 6.98
CA GLU A 347 6.08 26.45 8.24
C GLU A 347 5.90 25.44 9.37
N ALA A 348 5.17 24.36 9.11
CA ALA A 348 4.94 23.29 10.07
C ALA A 348 6.27 22.68 10.57
N VAL A 349 7.23 22.46 9.67
CA VAL A 349 8.58 22.01 10.04
C VAL A 349 9.22 22.99 11.01
N ILE A 350 9.21 24.28 10.71
CA ILE A 350 9.82 25.31 11.57
C ILE A 350 9.09 25.42 12.92
N GLN A 351 7.75 25.34 12.93
CA GLN A 351 6.94 25.36 14.13
C GLN A 351 7.27 24.18 15.04
N ILE A 352 7.36 22.96 14.48
CA ILE A 352 7.73 21.76 15.23
C ILE A 352 9.14 21.88 15.81
N LEU A 353 10.11 22.36 15.03
CA LEU A 353 11.47 22.58 15.52
C LEU A 353 11.53 23.64 16.63
N SER A 354 10.68 24.65 16.56
CA SER A 354 10.56 25.67 17.61
C SER A 354 9.87 25.12 18.88
N LYS A 355 8.95 24.18 18.71
CA LYS A 355 8.23 23.51 19.81
C LYS A 355 9.12 22.58 20.62
N TYR A 356 10.11 21.95 19.97
CA TYR A 356 11.08 21.05 20.60
C TYR A 356 12.50 21.59 20.39
N PRO A 357 12.88 22.65 21.14
CA PRO A 357 14.14 23.36 20.92
C PRO A 357 15.37 22.54 21.32
N SER A 358 15.23 21.55 22.20
CA SER A 358 16.32 20.65 22.56
C SER A 358 16.32 19.38 21.71
N HIS A 359 17.52 18.82 21.49
CA HIS A 359 17.68 17.57 20.75
C HIS A 359 16.91 16.41 21.41
N ASP A 360 16.99 16.31 22.74
CA ASP A 360 16.39 15.21 23.51
C ASP A 360 14.86 15.25 23.47
N GLU A 361 14.24 16.43 23.65
CA GLU A 361 12.78 16.60 23.53
C GLU A 361 12.29 16.25 22.11
N PHE A 362 13.06 16.64 21.08
CA PHE A 362 12.73 16.29 19.71
C PHE A 362 12.87 14.79 19.44
N GLN A 363 13.92 14.15 20.00
CA GLN A 363 14.09 12.69 19.92
C GLN A 363 12.93 11.95 20.54
N GLU A 364 12.54 12.34 21.76
CA GLU A 364 11.46 11.71 22.50
C GLU A 364 10.14 11.84 21.73
N ALA A 365 9.82 13.05 21.26
CA ALA A 365 8.61 13.29 20.47
C ALA A 365 8.59 12.50 19.15
N LEU A 366 9.75 12.37 18.48
CA LEU A 366 9.86 11.56 17.28
C LEU A 366 9.69 10.07 17.61
N TYR A 367 10.36 9.58 18.66
CA TYR A 367 10.28 8.19 19.11
C TYR A 367 8.83 7.78 19.37
N ASP A 368 8.08 8.60 20.10
CA ASP A 368 6.67 8.35 20.38
C ASP A 368 5.84 8.25 19.11
N LYS A 369 6.05 9.14 18.14
CA LYS A 369 5.37 9.07 16.83
C LYS A 369 5.70 7.81 16.06
N ARG A 370 6.98 7.42 16.03
CA ARG A 370 7.43 6.18 15.38
C ARG A 370 6.79 4.96 16.04
N LYS A 371 6.65 4.96 17.36
CA LYS A 371 5.98 3.91 18.13
C LYS A 371 4.49 3.82 17.78
N GLN A 372 3.78 4.93 17.65
CA GLN A 372 2.38 4.92 17.22
C GLN A 372 2.21 4.38 15.79
N LEU A 373 3.10 4.77 14.87
CA LEU A 373 3.08 4.21 13.51
C LEU A 373 3.39 2.71 13.48
N ALA A 374 4.26 2.22 14.36
CA ALA A 374 4.54 0.79 14.49
C ALA A 374 3.30 0.01 14.97
N LEU A 375 2.59 0.51 15.99
CA LEU A 375 1.33 -0.06 16.47
C LEU A 375 0.25 -0.04 15.38
N LEU A 376 0.16 1.04 14.61
CA LEU A 376 -0.76 1.15 13.49
C LEU A 376 -0.41 0.16 12.37
N ALA A 377 0.87 -0.02 12.06
CA ALA A 377 1.33 -0.99 11.07
C ALA A 377 0.97 -2.43 11.49
N GLU A 378 1.21 -2.78 12.76
CA GLU A 378 0.90 -4.09 13.32
C GLU A 378 -0.61 -4.38 13.32
N SER A 379 -1.42 -3.45 13.81
CA SER A 379 -2.88 -3.60 13.83
C SER A 379 -3.49 -3.67 12.42
N SER A 380 -2.97 -2.87 11.48
CA SER A 380 -3.39 -2.90 10.08
C SER A 380 -3.02 -4.22 9.40
N TYR A 381 -1.82 -4.74 9.68
CA TYR A 381 -1.40 -6.05 9.21
C TYR A 381 -2.34 -7.15 9.74
N GLU A 382 -2.63 -7.15 11.04
CA GLU A 382 -3.49 -8.16 11.65
C GLU A 382 -4.91 -8.12 11.08
N LYS A 383 -5.45 -6.92 10.87
CA LYS A 383 -6.75 -6.74 10.22
C LYS A 383 -6.77 -7.27 8.79
N ASN A 384 -5.73 -7.02 8.00
CA ASN A 384 -5.60 -7.57 6.66
C ASN A 384 -5.55 -9.11 6.68
N ARG A 385 -4.80 -9.69 7.62
CA ARG A 385 -4.74 -11.15 7.83
C ARG A 385 -6.12 -11.72 8.15
N GLN A 386 -6.82 -11.12 9.11
CA GLN A 386 -8.16 -11.55 9.49
C GLN A 386 -9.14 -11.47 8.32
N THR A 387 -9.07 -10.39 7.53
CA THR A 387 -9.92 -10.20 6.33
C THR A 387 -9.73 -11.34 5.34
N LEU A 388 -8.49 -11.78 5.10
CA LEU A 388 -8.24 -12.95 4.26
C LEU A 388 -8.81 -14.23 4.88
N PHE A 389 -8.58 -14.45 6.16
CA PHE A 389 -9.12 -15.63 6.85
C PHE A 389 -10.64 -15.70 6.76
N ASP A 390 -11.33 -14.57 6.89
CA ASP A 390 -12.79 -14.49 6.77
C ASP A 390 -13.24 -14.86 5.35
N TYR A 391 -12.56 -14.34 4.32
CA TYR A 391 -12.83 -14.68 2.92
C TYR A 391 -12.68 -16.18 2.64
N ALA A 392 -11.66 -16.82 3.21
CA ALA A 392 -11.45 -18.26 3.09
C ALA A 392 -12.60 -19.07 3.70
N ASN A 393 -13.04 -18.68 4.89
CA ASN A 393 -14.13 -19.35 5.59
C ASN A 393 -15.45 -19.20 4.83
N GLU A 394 -15.72 -18.01 4.31
CA GLU A 394 -16.92 -17.74 3.50
C GLU A 394 -16.95 -18.58 2.23
N LEU A 395 -15.81 -18.72 1.54
CA LEU A 395 -15.68 -19.60 0.37
C LEU A 395 -15.95 -21.07 0.71
N ASN A 396 -15.40 -21.56 1.82
CA ASN A 396 -15.66 -22.93 2.28
C ASN A 396 -17.15 -23.17 2.56
N ILE A 397 -17.80 -22.24 3.28
CA ILE A 397 -19.24 -22.32 3.58
C ILE A 397 -20.04 -22.34 2.27
N ARG A 398 -19.69 -21.49 1.31
CA ARG A 398 -20.36 -21.40 0.02
C ARG A 398 -20.21 -22.69 -0.79
N LYS A 399 -19.02 -23.29 -0.82
CA LYS A 399 -18.81 -24.59 -1.47
C LYS A 399 -19.68 -25.67 -0.84
N ASN A 400 -19.72 -25.76 0.48
CA ASN A 400 -20.52 -26.77 1.18
C ASN A 400 -22.01 -26.64 0.82
N ARG A 401 -22.52 -25.41 0.70
CA ARG A 401 -23.90 -25.15 0.23
C ARG A 401 -24.17 -25.50 -1.22
N LEU A 402 -23.14 -25.51 -2.08
CA LEU A 402 -23.28 -25.89 -3.49
C LEU A 402 -23.17 -27.41 -3.69
N MET A 403 -22.64 -28.14 -2.71
CA MET A 403 -22.52 -29.61 -2.74
C MET A 403 -23.71 -30.30 -2.06
N SER A 404 -24.41 -29.61 -1.15
CA SER A 404 -25.71 -30.01 -0.59
C SER A 404 -26.85 -29.67 -1.54
#